data_AF-A0A752V325-F1
#
_entry.id   AF-A0A752V325-F1
#
_cell.length_a   1.000
_cell.length_b   1.000
_cell.length_c   1.000
_cell.angle_alpha   90.00
_cell.angle_beta   90.00
_cell.angle_gamma   90.00
#
_symmetry.space_group_name_H-M   'P 1'
#
loop_
_entity.id
_entity.type
_entity.pdbx_description
1 polymer ?
#
loop_
_entity_poly.entity_id
_entity_poly.type
_entity_poly.pdbx_seq_one_letter_code
_entity_poly.pdbx_strand_id
1 'polypeptide(L)'
;AIRDKATRWVLIPGYLEWNGFENPNVAIAALKLFRDVPDKIAIKSQLADGMRQAISRFEPGKLNGFERVLEGFQTVVGTPEPEPEPEPEPEPEPDPISPGSSPKKNDEPGGSYPAEFELVWQEYPKRAGANPKKSAFKAWNARRREGVLPGDMLDGVRRYVAYLGSTHKAGSEFVQQAATFFGPDRHFENHWDIPVRGGSGMPGIPVSPPDKTIPPGFRG
;
A
#
# COMPACT_ATOMS: atom_id res chain seq x y z
N ALA A 1 -11.50 -39.95 -9.40
CA ALA A 1 -11.47 -39.17 -8.15
C ALA A 1 -10.99 -40.05 -7.00
N ILE A 2 -10.08 -39.55 -6.17
CA ILE A 2 -9.52 -40.25 -5.02
C ILE A 2 -10.29 -39.77 -3.79
N ARG A 3 -10.89 -40.69 -3.03
CA ARG A 3 -11.67 -40.36 -1.84
C ARG A 3 -10.91 -40.79 -0.61
N ASP A 4 -10.81 -39.89 0.37
CA ASP A 4 -10.28 -40.24 1.66
C ASP A 4 -11.37 -40.97 2.45
N LYS A 5 -11.02 -42.03 3.17
CA LYS A 5 -11.99 -42.83 3.93
C LYS A 5 -12.20 -42.27 5.33
N ALA A 6 -11.19 -41.61 5.89
CA ALA A 6 -11.23 -40.99 7.22
C ALA A 6 -11.97 -39.65 7.21
N THR A 7 -11.90 -38.92 6.09
CA THR A 7 -12.58 -37.64 5.91
C THR A 7 -13.56 -37.69 4.73
N ARG A 8 -14.51 -36.74 4.66
CA ARG A 8 -15.47 -36.67 3.54
C ARG A 8 -14.88 -36.03 2.27
N TRP A 9 -13.57 -35.84 2.21
CA TRP A 9 -12.89 -35.17 1.11
C TRP A 9 -12.70 -36.09 -0.10
N VAL A 10 -12.84 -35.50 -1.27
CA VAL A 10 -12.63 -36.15 -2.57
C VAL A 10 -11.71 -35.27 -3.40
N LEU A 11 -10.59 -35.84 -3.83
CA LEU A 11 -9.71 -35.25 -4.82
C LEU A 11 -10.13 -35.68 -6.22
N ILE A 12 -10.09 -34.76 -7.17
CA ILE A 12 -10.30 -35.04 -8.59
C ILE A 12 -8.96 -34.86 -9.29
N PRO A 13 -8.15 -35.94 -9.44
CA PRO A 13 -6.91 -35.88 -10.20
C PRO A 13 -7.19 -35.43 -11.63
N GLY A 14 -6.29 -34.63 -12.19
CA GLY A 14 -6.42 -34.13 -13.55
C GLY A 14 -7.33 -32.90 -13.73
N TYR A 15 -8.13 -32.49 -12.73
CA TYR A 15 -8.99 -31.30 -12.88
C TYR A 15 -8.19 -30.06 -13.31
N LEU A 16 -7.02 -29.84 -12.69
CA LEU A 16 -6.13 -28.72 -12.99
C LEU A 16 -5.38 -28.86 -14.33
N GLU A 17 -5.31 -30.06 -14.91
CA GLU A 17 -4.75 -30.28 -16.25
C GLU A 17 -5.71 -29.75 -17.32
N TRP A 18 -7.01 -29.97 -17.14
CA TRP A 18 -8.06 -29.52 -18.07
C TRP A 18 -8.56 -28.10 -17.75
N ASN A 19 -8.52 -27.69 -16.48
CA ASN A 19 -9.01 -26.42 -15.97
C ASN A 19 -7.89 -25.72 -15.18
N GLY A 20 -6.84 -25.31 -15.88
CA GLY A 20 -5.77 -24.51 -15.28
C GLY A 20 -6.29 -23.17 -14.76
N PHE A 21 -5.61 -22.60 -13.75
CA PHE A 21 -5.95 -21.26 -13.24
C PHE A 21 -5.87 -20.18 -14.34
N GLU A 22 -6.95 -19.47 -14.58
CA GLU A 22 -7.00 -18.47 -15.65
C GLU A 22 -5.96 -17.35 -15.47
N ASN A 23 -5.72 -16.92 -14.23
CA ASN A 23 -4.75 -15.88 -13.92
C ASN A 23 -4.09 -16.12 -12.54
N PRO A 24 -3.02 -15.38 -12.20
CA PRO A 24 -2.33 -15.54 -10.91
C PRO A 24 -3.25 -15.33 -9.70
N ASN A 25 -4.21 -14.40 -9.76
CA ASN A 25 -5.13 -14.15 -8.65
C ASN A 25 -6.05 -15.34 -8.35
N VAL A 26 -6.46 -16.08 -9.39
CA VAL A 26 -7.23 -17.33 -9.23
C VAL A 26 -6.38 -18.41 -8.56
N ALA A 27 -5.11 -18.54 -8.94
CA ALA A 27 -4.18 -19.44 -8.25
C ALA A 27 -3.97 -19.05 -6.78
N ILE A 28 -3.90 -17.75 -6.48
CA ILE A 28 -3.81 -17.22 -5.11
C ILE A 28 -5.06 -17.59 -4.29
N ALA A 29 -6.25 -17.43 -4.86
CA ALA A 29 -7.50 -17.80 -4.21
C ALA A 29 -7.55 -19.31 -3.91
N ALA A 30 -7.17 -20.16 -4.87
CA ALA A 30 -7.10 -21.60 -4.69
C ALA A 30 -6.12 -22.00 -3.57
N LEU A 31 -4.99 -21.31 -3.45
CA LEU A 31 -3.99 -21.56 -2.40
C LEU A 31 -4.45 -21.13 -1.01
N LYS A 32 -5.32 -20.12 -0.90
CA LYS A 32 -5.96 -19.79 0.38
C LYS A 32 -6.88 -20.93 0.81
N LEU A 33 -7.71 -21.42 -0.10
CA LEU A 33 -8.60 -22.56 0.16
C LEU A 33 -7.83 -23.84 0.47
N PHE A 34 -6.63 -24.03 -0.10
CA PHE A 34 -5.76 -25.15 0.23
C PHE A 34 -5.33 -25.17 1.70
N ARG A 35 -5.24 -24.01 2.39
CA ARG A 35 -4.91 -23.95 3.81
C ARG A 35 -6.04 -24.49 4.69
N ASP A 36 -7.28 -24.34 4.23
CA ASP A 36 -8.47 -24.80 4.94
C ASP A 36 -8.65 -26.33 4.83
N VAL A 37 -7.87 -26.98 3.96
CA VAL A 37 -7.82 -28.45 3.85
C VAL A 37 -7.06 -29.01 5.07
N PRO A 38 -7.61 -29.96 5.83
CA PRO A 38 -6.94 -30.49 7.02
C PRO A 38 -5.59 -31.17 6.72
N ASP A 39 -4.58 -30.97 7.58
CA ASP A 39 -3.21 -31.49 7.36
C ASP A 39 -3.09 -33.01 7.48
N LYS A 40 -4.00 -33.65 8.22
CA LYS A 40 -3.98 -35.09 8.51
C LYS A 40 -4.49 -35.97 7.37
N ILE A 41 -4.82 -35.41 6.21
CA ILE A 41 -5.35 -36.18 5.09
C ILE A 41 -4.25 -36.55 4.09
N ALA A 42 -4.17 -37.83 3.74
CA ALA A 42 -3.22 -38.33 2.74
C ALA A 42 -3.41 -37.69 1.34
N ILE A 43 -4.59 -37.14 1.09
CA ILE A 43 -4.94 -36.46 -0.16
C ILE A 43 -4.27 -35.09 -0.30
N LYS A 44 -3.91 -34.44 0.80
CA LYS A 44 -3.43 -33.05 0.77
C LYS A 44 -2.07 -32.93 0.09
N SER A 45 -1.18 -33.90 0.27
CA SER A 45 0.11 -33.95 -0.44
C SER A 45 -0.09 -34.12 -1.95
N GLN A 46 -0.97 -35.01 -2.38
CA GLN A 46 -1.29 -35.19 -3.81
C GLN A 46 -1.92 -33.93 -4.43
N LEU A 47 -2.76 -33.22 -3.68
CA LEU A 47 -3.30 -31.94 -4.12
C LEU A 47 -2.20 -30.87 -4.20
N ALA A 48 -1.27 -30.82 -3.24
CA ALA A 48 -0.15 -29.89 -3.24
C ALA A 48 0.72 -30.08 -4.51
N ASP A 49 1.03 -31.33 -4.86
CA ASP A 49 1.81 -31.65 -6.05
C ASP A 49 1.11 -31.22 -7.35
N GLY A 50 -0.19 -31.49 -7.46
CA GLY A 50 -1.00 -31.04 -8.60
C GLY A 50 -1.06 -29.51 -8.69
N MET A 51 -1.17 -28.82 -7.56
CA MET A 51 -1.15 -27.36 -7.51
C MET A 51 0.21 -26.78 -7.92
N ARG A 52 1.33 -27.38 -7.49
CA ARG A 52 2.68 -26.96 -7.91
C ARG A 52 2.86 -27.04 -9.42
N GLN A 53 2.46 -28.15 -10.03
CA GLN A 53 2.54 -28.34 -11.48
C GLN A 53 1.67 -27.31 -12.23
N ALA A 54 0.43 -27.09 -11.76
CA ALA A 54 -0.47 -26.11 -12.36
C ALA A 54 -0.03 -24.65 -12.19
N ILE A 55 0.82 -24.38 -11.19
CA ILE A 55 1.41 -23.08 -10.89
C ILE A 55 2.71 -22.84 -11.68
N SER A 56 3.46 -23.90 -12.01
CA SER A 56 4.76 -23.82 -12.71
C SER A 56 4.70 -23.11 -14.07
N ARG A 57 3.51 -22.99 -14.68
CA ARG A 57 3.31 -22.23 -15.93
C ARG A 57 3.31 -20.72 -15.76
N PHE A 58 3.21 -20.21 -14.53
CA PHE A 58 3.32 -18.78 -14.26
C PHE A 58 4.78 -18.40 -14.06
N GLU A 59 5.17 -17.21 -14.53
CA GLU A 59 6.54 -16.71 -14.37
C GLU A 59 6.98 -16.69 -12.89
N PRO A 60 8.21 -17.14 -12.59
CA PRO A 60 8.78 -17.03 -11.25
C PRO A 60 8.80 -15.55 -10.84
N GLY A 61 8.20 -15.23 -9.70
CA GLY A 61 8.06 -13.84 -9.22
C GLY A 61 6.67 -13.23 -9.35
N LYS A 62 5.76 -13.77 -10.18
CA LYS A 62 4.33 -13.36 -10.17
C LYS A 62 3.56 -13.96 -8.99
N LEU A 63 4.08 -15.04 -8.44
CA LEU A 63 3.57 -15.72 -7.26
C LEU A 63 4.65 -15.64 -6.18
N ASN A 64 4.79 -14.47 -5.56
CA ASN A 64 5.77 -14.27 -4.49
C ASN A 64 5.33 -14.89 -3.15
N GLY A 65 6.02 -15.95 -2.70
CA GLY A 65 5.87 -16.61 -1.39
C GLY A 65 5.04 -17.89 -1.35
N PHE A 66 4.80 -18.51 -2.50
CA PHE A 66 3.94 -19.69 -2.62
C PHE A 66 4.74 -20.99 -2.54
N GLU A 67 6.04 -20.97 -2.89
CA GLU A 67 6.97 -22.09 -2.73
C GLU A 67 7.03 -22.56 -1.26
N ARG A 68 7.23 -21.63 -0.31
CA ARG A 68 7.24 -21.91 1.14
C ARG A 68 5.96 -22.54 1.69
N VAL A 69 4.78 -22.20 1.15
CA VAL A 69 3.49 -22.71 1.65
C VAL A 69 3.30 -24.17 1.25
N LEU A 70 3.71 -24.51 0.03
CA LEU A 70 3.61 -25.88 -0.47
C LEU A 70 4.79 -26.72 0.06
N GLU A 71 5.96 -26.12 0.34
CA GLU A 71 7.17 -26.80 0.87
C GLU A 71 6.95 -27.40 2.25
N GLY A 72 6.13 -26.78 3.11
CA GLY A 72 5.78 -27.32 4.42
C GLY A 72 4.98 -28.64 4.40
N PHE A 73 4.49 -29.07 3.23
CA PHE A 73 3.71 -30.30 3.06
C PHE A 73 4.50 -31.43 2.40
N GLN A 74 5.83 -31.29 2.31
CA GLN A 74 6.70 -32.36 1.83
C GLN A 74 6.68 -33.53 2.82
N THR A 75 6.13 -34.67 2.40
CA THR A 75 6.15 -35.91 3.18
C THR A 75 7.59 -36.44 3.28
N VAL A 76 8.13 -36.50 4.50
CA VAL A 76 9.20 -37.46 4.85
C VAL A 76 8.62 -38.50 5.80
N VAL A 77 8.83 -39.74 5.39
CA VAL A 77 8.47 -41.01 6.01
C VAL A 77 9.35 -41.26 7.26
N GLY A 78 8.73 -41.64 8.38
CA GLY A 78 9.30 -42.60 9.35
C GLY A 78 9.92 -42.11 10.67
N THR A 79 9.23 -42.42 11.78
CA THR A 79 9.73 -42.77 13.15
C THR A 79 10.26 -41.69 14.11
N PRO A 80 10.09 -41.85 15.44
CA PRO A 80 8.84 -41.85 16.22
C PRO A 80 8.74 -40.66 17.20
N GLU A 81 7.51 -40.47 17.69
CA GLU A 81 7.05 -39.65 18.81
C GLU A 81 7.92 -39.73 20.08
N PRO A 82 8.25 -38.59 20.71
CA PRO A 82 8.29 -38.52 22.17
C PRO A 82 7.07 -37.74 22.70
N GLU A 83 6.48 -38.32 23.74
CA GLU A 83 5.33 -37.92 24.54
C GLU A 83 5.40 -36.50 25.16
N PRO A 84 4.24 -35.97 25.62
CA PRO A 84 4.03 -34.55 25.92
C PRO A 84 4.40 -34.18 27.37
N GLU A 85 4.89 -32.95 27.57
CA GLU A 85 4.99 -32.32 28.90
C GLU A 85 4.44 -30.87 28.86
N PRO A 86 3.92 -30.35 29.98
CA PRO A 86 2.57 -29.78 30.08
C PRO A 86 2.44 -28.28 29.74
N GLU A 87 1.24 -27.94 29.27
CA GLU A 87 0.74 -26.57 29.02
C GLU A 87 0.68 -25.73 30.32
N PRO A 88 1.10 -24.46 30.30
CA PRO A 88 0.52 -23.46 31.16
C PRO A 88 -0.74 -22.85 30.51
N GLU A 89 -1.81 -22.79 31.30
CA GLU A 89 -3.17 -22.31 30.98
C GLU A 89 -3.25 -20.90 30.34
N PRO A 90 -4.36 -20.62 29.61
CA PRO A 90 -4.55 -19.41 28.83
C PRO A 90 -5.19 -18.26 29.64
N GLU A 91 -4.81 -17.02 29.33
CA GLU A 91 -5.52 -15.80 29.76
C GLU A 91 -5.49 -14.73 28.65
N PRO A 92 -6.46 -13.79 28.60
CA PRO A 92 -7.61 -13.88 27.70
C PRO A 92 -7.54 -13.00 26.44
N GLU A 93 -8.42 -13.33 25.49
CA GLU A 93 -8.67 -12.64 24.21
C GLU A 93 -9.07 -11.16 24.37
N PRO A 94 -8.76 -10.33 23.34
CA PRO A 94 -9.72 -9.33 22.91
C PRO A 94 -10.15 -9.55 21.44
N ASP A 95 -11.44 -9.87 21.26
CA ASP A 95 -12.21 -9.65 20.03
C ASP A 95 -12.51 -8.15 19.80
N PRO A 96 -13.05 -7.72 18.64
CA PRO A 96 -12.84 -8.17 17.26
C PRO A 96 -12.54 -6.98 16.32
N ILE A 97 -11.69 -7.15 15.30
CA ILE A 97 -11.61 -6.15 14.20
C ILE A 97 -11.79 -6.86 12.86
N SER A 98 -13.00 -6.70 12.33
CA SER A 98 -13.44 -7.08 10.98
C SER A 98 -12.88 -6.10 9.92
N PRO A 99 -13.07 -6.33 8.61
CA PRO A 99 -12.07 -6.90 7.72
C PRO A 99 -11.55 -5.87 6.70
N GLY A 100 -10.28 -5.93 6.32
CA GLY A 100 -9.79 -4.97 5.31
C GLY A 100 -8.39 -5.21 4.79
N SER A 101 -8.32 -5.89 3.64
CA SER A 101 -7.33 -5.66 2.58
C SER A 101 -5.84 -5.85 2.89
N SER A 102 -5.38 -7.08 2.62
CA SER A 102 -4.04 -7.34 2.06
C SER A 102 -3.98 -6.90 0.58
N PRO A 103 -2.82 -6.64 -0.06
CA PRO A 103 -1.54 -7.31 0.21
C PRO A 103 -0.29 -6.42 0.28
N LYS A 104 0.62 -6.85 1.16
CA LYS A 104 2.07 -6.56 1.16
C LYS A 104 2.78 -7.54 0.22
N LYS A 105 3.75 -7.02 -0.56
CA LYS A 105 5.06 -7.59 -1.01
C LYS A 105 5.54 -6.72 -2.18
N ASN A 106 6.78 -6.30 -2.35
CA ASN A 106 8.06 -6.45 -1.64
C ASN A 106 8.92 -5.27 -2.11
N ASP A 107 9.74 -4.72 -1.24
CA ASP A 107 11.14 -4.38 -1.52
C ASP A 107 11.72 -3.98 -0.19
N GLU A 108 12.42 -4.90 0.46
CA GLU A 108 13.28 -4.56 1.57
C GLU A 108 14.55 -5.39 1.48
N PRO A 109 15.74 -4.78 1.51
CA PRO A 109 16.64 -5.08 2.60
C PRO A 109 16.04 -4.45 3.88
N GLY A 110 15.57 -5.30 4.79
CA GLY A 110 14.98 -4.99 6.11
C GLY A 110 14.50 -3.56 6.44
N GLY A 111 13.21 -3.41 6.70
CA GLY A 111 12.58 -2.28 7.38
C GLY A 111 12.57 -0.92 6.66
N SER A 112 13.31 -0.76 5.55
CA SER A 112 13.75 0.55 5.08
C SER A 112 13.28 0.87 3.67
N TYR A 113 12.75 2.09 3.50
CA TYR A 113 12.28 2.57 2.21
C TYR A 113 13.47 2.89 1.27
N PRO A 114 13.27 2.90 -0.06
CA PRO A 114 14.28 3.33 -1.03
C PRO A 114 14.85 4.71 -0.68
N ALA A 115 16.15 4.91 -0.89
CA ALA A 115 16.84 6.14 -0.53
C ALA A 115 16.21 7.39 -1.18
N GLU A 116 15.72 7.26 -2.41
CA GLU A 116 15.05 8.33 -3.13
C GLU A 116 13.72 8.70 -2.47
N PHE A 117 12.97 7.70 -1.98
CA PHE A 117 11.74 7.96 -1.24
C PHE A 117 12.03 8.57 0.13
N GLU A 118 13.07 8.11 0.84
CA GLU A 118 13.47 8.73 2.10
C GLU A 118 13.85 10.20 1.93
N LEU A 119 14.58 10.54 0.86
CA LEU A 119 14.90 11.92 0.52
C LEU A 119 13.64 12.75 0.29
N VAL A 120 12.71 12.25 -0.55
CA VAL A 120 11.42 12.89 -0.80
C VAL A 120 10.62 13.04 0.49
N TRP A 121 10.62 12.03 1.35
CA TRP A 121 9.90 12.02 2.62
C TRP A 121 10.47 13.03 3.63
N GLN A 122 11.79 13.20 3.67
CA GLN A 122 12.46 14.18 4.51
C GLN A 122 12.19 15.62 4.06
N GLU A 123 12.14 15.87 2.75
CA GLU A 123 11.82 17.19 2.19
C GLU A 123 10.31 17.51 2.28
N TYR A 124 9.44 16.51 2.36
CA TYR A 124 8.00 16.72 2.38
C TYR A 124 7.56 17.57 3.59
N PRO A 125 6.70 18.60 3.39
CA PRO A 125 6.32 19.51 4.46
C PRO A 125 5.58 18.79 5.59
N LYS A 126 5.93 19.11 6.84
CA LYS A 126 5.24 18.57 8.03
C LYS A 126 3.81 19.09 8.07
N ARG A 127 2.86 18.18 8.31
CA ARG A 127 1.42 18.46 8.45
C ARG A 127 1.00 18.32 9.91
N ALA A 128 0.08 19.16 10.37
CA ALA A 128 -0.70 18.90 11.57
C ALA A 128 -1.77 17.84 11.27
N GLY A 129 -1.64 16.65 11.86
CA GLY A 129 -2.55 15.52 11.65
C GLY A 129 -1.90 14.33 10.91
N ALA A 130 -2.73 13.38 10.47
CA ALA A 130 -2.24 12.12 9.93
C ALA A 130 -1.53 12.30 8.56
N ASN A 131 -0.32 11.74 8.45
CA ASN A 131 0.39 11.56 7.18
C ASN A 131 1.07 10.17 7.16
N PRO A 132 0.33 9.10 6.81
CA PRO A 132 0.85 7.74 6.88
C PRO A 132 1.92 7.46 5.80
N LYS A 133 3.18 7.32 6.21
CA LYS A 133 4.34 7.07 5.33
C LYS A 133 4.15 5.87 4.39
N LYS A 134 3.57 4.78 4.88
CA LYS A 134 3.28 3.57 4.09
C LYS A 134 2.33 3.84 2.91
N SER A 135 1.28 4.62 3.14
CA SER A 135 0.32 4.98 2.08
C SER A 135 0.94 5.91 1.04
N ALA A 136 1.76 6.87 1.50
CA ALA A 136 2.52 7.74 0.63
C ALA A 136 3.50 6.95 -0.26
N PHE A 137 4.22 5.99 0.33
CA PHE A 137 5.11 5.10 -0.42
C PHE A 137 4.38 4.27 -1.47
N LYS A 138 3.21 3.73 -1.13
CA LYS A 138 2.37 2.99 -2.09
C LYS A 138 1.98 3.85 -3.30
N ALA A 139 1.59 5.10 -3.06
CA ALA A 139 1.23 6.05 -4.11
C ALA A 139 2.46 6.43 -4.97
N TRP A 140 3.58 6.80 -4.34
CA TRP A 140 4.84 7.11 -5.00
C TRP A 140 5.36 5.94 -5.87
N ASN A 141 5.31 4.71 -5.36
CA ASN A 141 5.68 3.52 -6.14
C ASN A 141 4.75 3.25 -7.31
N ALA A 142 3.48 3.66 -7.24
CA ALA A 142 2.58 3.57 -8.41
C ALA A 142 3.06 4.51 -9.53
N ARG A 143 3.46 5.75 -9.18
CA ARG A 143 4.01 6.72 -10.15
C ARG A 143 5.31 6.24 -10.79
N ARG A 144 6.20 5.61 -10.02
CA ARG A 144 7.41 4.97 -10.56
C ARG A 144 7.11 3.87 -11.57
N ARG A 145 6.09 3.04 -11.29
CA ARG A 145 5.64 1.98 -12.22
C ARG A 145 5.00 2.55 -13.49
N GLU A 146 4.44 3.75 -13.43
CA GLU A 146 3.93 4.49 -14.58
C GLU A 146 5.03 5.24 -15.36
N GLY A 147 6.29 5.16 -14.93
CA GLY A 147 7.44 5.75 -15.61
C GLY A 147 7.82 7.16 -15.13
N VAL A 148 7.20 7.68 -14.07
CA VAL A 148 7.59 8.98 -13.49
C VAL A 148 8.93 8.84 -12.76
N LEU A 149 9.87 9.75 -13.04
CA LEU A 149 11.18 9.72 -12.41
C LEU A 149 11.08 10.17 -10.94
N PRO A 150 11.82 9.55 -10.01
CA PRO A 150 11.93 10.01 -8.63
C PRO A 150 12.31 11.49 -8.49
N GLY A 151 13.18 11.97 -9.39
CA GLY A 151 13.60 13.38 -9.43
C GLY A 151 12.44 14.34 -9.68
N ASP A 152 11.57 14.05 -10.64
CA ASP A 152 10.41 14.90 -10.97
C ASP A 152 9.45 15.04 -9.79
N MET A 153 9.24 13.94 -9.05
CA MET A 153 8.44 13.93 -7.84
C MET A 153 9.08 14.75 -6.71
N LEU A 154 10.41 14.69 -6.56
CA LEU A 154 11.16 15.49 -5.60
C LEU A 154 11.09 16.98 -5.94
N ASP A 155 11.28 17.35 -7.20
CA ASP A 155 11.15 18.74 -7.66
C ASP A 155 9.73 19.29 -7.43
N GLY A 156 8.70 18.46 -7.63
CA GLY A 156 7.33 18.79 -7.25
C GLY A 156 7.16 19.07 -5.75
N VAL A 157 7.79 18.28 -4.88
CA VAL A 157 7.80 18.53 -3.43
C VAL A 157 8.47 19.87 -3.11
N ARG A 158 9.62 20.16 -3.71
CA ARG A 158 10.35 21.43 -3.50
C ARG A 158 9.51 22.64 -3.88
N ARG A 159 8.85 22.60 -5.03
CA ARG A 159 7.89 23.63 -5.45
C ARG A 159 6.78 23.81 -4.41
N TYR A 160 6.21 22.71 -3.94
CA TYR A 160 5.15 22.73 -2.94
C TYR A 160 5.60 23.31 -1.59
N VAL A 161 6.80 22.96 -1.11
CA VAL A 161 7.39 23.51 0.12
C VAL A 161 7.58 25.03 0.00
N ALA A 162 8.11 25.49 -1.14
CA ALA A 162 8.32 26.92 -1.40
C ALA A 162 6.99 27.71 -1.41
N TYR A 163 5.94 27.13 -2.00
CA TYR A 163 4.58 27.68 -1.98
C TYR A 163 4.02 27.79 -0.55
N LEU A 164 4.16 26.74 0.26
CA LEU A 164 3.67 26.74 1.64
C LEU A 164 4.40 27.75 2.52
N GLY A 165 5.72 27.91 2.33
CA GLY A 165 6.50 28.95 3.02
C GLY A 165 6.05 30.36 2.65
N SER A 166 5.73 30.58 1.37
CA SER A 166 5.29 31.89 0.89
C SER A 166 3.88 32.27 1.35
N THR A 167 2.97 31.28 1.42
CA THR A 167 1.59 31.45 1.88
C THR A 167 1.42 31.40 3.40
N HIS A 168 2.50 31.13 4.16
CA HIS A 168 2.47 30.88 5.61
C HIS A 168 1.54 29.72 6.02
N LYS A 169 1.34 28.74 5.14
CA LYS A 169 0.52 27.53 5.41
C LYS A 169 1.34 26.32 5.86
N ALA A 170 2.66 26.46 5.98
CA ALA A 170 3.53 25.39 6.48
C ALA A 170 3.11 24.93 7.88
N GLY A 171 3.11 23.63 8.14
CA GLY A 171 2.73 23.07 9.45
C GLY A 171 1.23 23.09 9.76
N SER A 172 0.38 23.61 8.86
CA SER A 172 -1.08 23.64 9.06
C SER A 172 -1.75 22.31 8.71
N GLU A 173 -3.01 22.15 9.11
CA GLU A 173 -3.85 21.01 8.71
C GLU A 173 -4.15 21.00 7.19
N PHE A 174 -3.97 22.14 6.52
CA PHE A 174 -4.15 22.32 5.07
C PHE A 174 -2.98 21.84 4.23
N VAL A 175 -1.86 21.44 4.86
CA VAL A 175 -0.79 20.75 4.14
C VAL A 175 -1.35 19.43 3.62
N GLN A 176 -1.18 19.15 2.33
CA GLN A 176 -1.69 17.93 1.72
C GLN A 176 -0.99 16.70 2.28
N GLN A 177 -1.73 15.60 2.44
CA GLN A 177 -1.14 14.30 2.70
C GLN A 177 -0.26 13.88 1.53
N ALA A 178 0.90 13.29 1.85
CA ALA A 178 1.82 12.81 0.83
C ALA A 178 1.18 11.71 -0.06
N ALA A 179 0.28 10.90 0.50
CA ALA A 179 -0.47 9.90 -0.27
C ALA A 179 -1.39 10.52 -1.34
N THR A 180 -2.04 11.65 -1.03
CA THR A 180 -2.82 12.42 -2.01
C THR A 180 -1.89 13.07 -3.02
N PHE A 181 -0.79 13.67 -2.53
CA PHE A 181 0.17 14.38 -3.37
C PHE A 181 0.80 13.50 -4.46
N PHE A 182 1.20 12.27 -4.12
CA PHE A 182 1.70 11.27 -5.07
C PHE A 182 0.59 10.37 -5.66
N GLY A 183 -0.67 10.70 -5.40
CA GLY A 183 -1.84 9.93 -5.81
C GLY A 183 -2.12 9.99 -7.32
N PRO A 184 -3.24 9.40 -7.76
CA PRO A 184 -3.67 9.35 -9.16
C PRO A 184 -3.62 10.71 -9.86
N ASP A 185 -3.97 11.78 -9.15
CA ASP A 185 -4.08 13.15 -9.66
C ASP A 185 -2.73 13.88 -9.80
N ARG A 186 -1.62 13.27 -9.39
CA ARG A 186 -0.25 13.75 -9.67
C ARG A 186 -0.01 15.21 -9.25
N HIS A 187 -0.41 15.60 -8.04
CA HIS A 187 -0.23 16.99 -7.56
C HIS A 187 1.23 17.49 -7.53
N PHE A 188 2.23 16.61 -7.60
CA PHE A 188 3.63 17.01 -7.79
C PHE A 188 3.90 17.67 -9.16
N GLU A 189 3.04 17.44 -10.16
CA GLU A 189 3.13 18.07 -11.49
C GLU A 189 2.61 19.52 -11.48
N ASN A 190 1.87 19.93 -10.43
CA ASN A 190 1.42 21.31 -10.30
C ASN A 190 2.60 22.29 -10.20
N HIS A 191 2.41 23.49 -10.77
CA HIS A 191 3.40 24.57 -10.78
C HIS A 191 3.65 25.16 -9.37
N TRP A 192 2.64 25.14 -8.50
CA TRP A 192 2.70 25.71 -7.14
C TRP A 192 3.22 27.16 -7.13
N ASP A 193 2.65 28.01 -7.99
CA ASP A 193 3.11 29.40 -8.13
C ASP A 193 3.05 30.17 -6.81
N ILE A 194 4.19 30.73 -6.44
CA ILE A 194 4.33 31.54 -5.24
C ILE A 194 3.59 32.86 -5.46
N PRO A 195 2.58 33.21 -4.64
CA PRO A 195 1.98 34.53 -4.73
C PRO A 195 3.05 35.56 -4.39
N VAL A 196 3.34 36.46 -5.34
CA VAL A 196 4.29 37.55 -5.16
C VAL A 196 3.80 38.38 -3.97
N ARG A 197 4.46 38.25 -2.81
CA ARG A 197 4.19 39.12 -1.66
C ARG A 197 4.45 40.55 -2.14
N GLY A 198 3.40 41.37 -2.13
CA GLY A 198 3.38 42.68 -2.77
C GLY A 198 4.64 43.52 -2.53
N GLY A 199 5.56 43.47 -3.49
CA GLY A 199 6.29 44.64 -3.91
C GLY A 199 5.31 45.53 -4.67
N SER A 200 4.99 46.66 -4.06
CA SER A 200 4.24 47.79 -4.62
C SER A 200 4.46 48.01 -6.13
N GLY A 201 3.37 48.09 -6.89
CA GLY A 201 3.45 48.56 -8.28
C GLY A 201 2.24 48.26 -9.15
N MET A 202 1.01 48.57 -8.72
CA MET A 202 -0.04 48.86 -9.71
C MET A 202 0.41 50.12 -10.47
N PRO A 203 0.61 50.09 -11.79
CA PRO A 203 0.84 51.31 -12.55
C PRO A 203 -0.46 52.13 -12.54
N GLY A 204 -0.47 53.17 -11.71
CA GLY A 204 -1.22 54.41 -11.91
C GLY A 204 -2.73 54.31 -12.11
N ILE A 205 -3.48 53.78 -11.15
CA ILE A 205 -4.85 54.27 -10.97
C ILE A 205 -4.72 55.58 -10.16
N PRO A 206 -4.99 56.76 -10.73
CA PRO A 206 -5.01 58.00 -9.97
C PRO A 206 -6.19 57.94 -9.00
N VAL A 207 -5.93 57.56 -7.75
CA VAL A 207 -6.87 57.76 -6.65
C VAL A 207 -6.89 59.26 -6.38
N SER A 208 -7.96 59.92 -6.80
CA SER A 208 -8.21 61.32 -6.44
C SER A 208 -8.15 61.49 -4.91
N PRO A 209 -7.63 62.62 -4.40
CA PRO A 209 -7.58 62.87 -2.96
C PRO A 209 -8.99 62.72 -2.34
N PRO A 210 -9.12 62.14 -1.13
CA PRO A 210 -10.40 62.07 -0.45
C PRO A 210 -10.90 63.49 -0.19
N ASP A 211 -12.06 63.82 -0.77
CA ASP A 211 -12.74 65.08 -0.53
C ASP A 211 -13.10 65.16 0.96
N LYS A 212 -12.55 66.17 1.65
CA LYS A 212 -12.78 66.41 3.08
C LYS A 212 -14.06 67.20 3.35
N THR A 213 -14.90 67.45 2.34
CA THR A 213 -16.19 68.11 2.57
C THR A 213 -17.19 67.14 3.20
N ILE A 214 -17.43 67.29 4.50
CA ILE A 214 -18.56 66.67 5.20
C ILE A 214 -19.84 67.43 4.76
N PRO A 215 -20.85 66.77 4.17
CA PRO A 215 -22.10 67.44 3.81
C PRO A 215 -22.84 67.90 5.07
N PRO A 216 -23.44 69.11 5.08
CA PRO A 216 -24.19 69.60 6.23
C PRO A 216 -25.43 68.71 6.45
N GLY A 217 -25.51 68.04 7.61
CA GLY A 217 -26.68 67.22 7.98
C GLY A 217 -26.41 66.06 8.94
N PHE A 218 -25.16 65.63 9.12
CA PHE A 218 -24.81 64.55 10.04
C PHE A 218 -24.40 65.08 11.43
N ARG A 219 -25.39 65.58 12.18
CA ARG A 219 -25.32 65.65 13.65
C ARG A 219 -26.71 65.32 14.19
N GLY A 220 -26.86 64.11 14.69
CA GLY A 220 -28.02 63.58 15.42
C GLY A 220 -27.52 62.61 16.46
#